data_AF-A0A939VYQ4-F1
#
_entry.id   AF-A0A939VYQ4-F1
#
_cell.length_a   1.000
_cell.length_b   1.000
_cell.length_c   1.000
_cell.angle_alpha   90.00
_cell.angle_beta   90.00
_cell.angle_gamma   90.00
#
_symmetry.space_group_name_H-M   'P 1'
#
loop_
_entity.id
_entity.type
_entity.pdbx_description
1 polymer ?
#
loop_
_entity_poly.entity_id
_entity_poly.type
_entity_poly.pdbx_seq_one_letter_code
_entity_poly.pdbx_strand_id
1 'polypeptide(L)'
;MKFQILADDVDSCNQLAENLRTALKQMKMEFPVEMDVSPGRAATLQVESPVLAEDGQVIFSGRILSPEEISELLYSLHRAEIAELQKAAERGKQRAHLMKGVFLTLAVLCCIFAIGNEIRQRRAEAARDAARPLVLH
;
A
#
# COMPACT_ATOMS: atom_id res chain seq x y z
N MET A 1 -3.16 14.91 -8.36
CA MET A 1 -4.38 15.42 -7.73
C MET A 1 -4.92 16.61 -8.49
N LYS A 2 -5.85 16.30 -9.38
CA LYS A 2 -6.75 17.25 -10.01
C LYS A 2 -8.18 16.79 -9.78
N PHE A 3 -9.07 17.74 -9.52
CA PHE A 3 -10.50 17.46 -9.46
C PHE A 3 -11.15 17.72 -10.81
N GLN A 4 -12.11 16.88 -11.15
CA GLN A 4 -12.90 16.97 -12.37
C GLN A 4 -14.36 16.95 -11.98
N ILE A 5 -15.13 17.87 -12.53
CA ILE A 5 -16.58 17.92 -12.35
C ILE A 5 -17.23 17.65 -13.69
N LEU A 6 -18.10 16.63 -13.73
CA LEU A 6 -18.90 16.32 -14.90
C LEU A 6 -20.36 16.58 -14.59
N ALA A 7 -21.02 17.41 -15.38
CA ALA A 7 -22.45 17.67 -15.22
C ALA A 7 -23.15 17.77 -16.57
N ASP A 8 -24.43 17.43 -16.58
CA ASP A 8 -25.29 17.56 -17.76
C ASP A 8 -25.68 19.02 -18.03
N ASP A 9 -25.62 19.88 -17.01
CA ASP A 9 -25.99 21.30 -17.08
C ASP A 9 -24.93 22.22 -16.43
N VAL A 10 -24.91 23.48 -16.91
CA VAL A 10 -23.92 24.49 -16.51
C VAL A 10 -24.11 24.93 -15.06
N ASP A 11 -25.35 25.01 -14.58
CA ASP A 11 -25.67 25.53 -13.25
C ASP A 11 -25.17 24.56 -12.16
N SER A 12 -25.48 23.27 -12.31
CA SER A 12 -24.97 22.21 -11.44
C SER A 12 -23.45 22.12 -11.45
N CYS A 13 -22.83 22.27 -12.63
CA CYS A 13 -21.38 22.27 -12.76
C CYS A 13 -20.73 23.43 -11.99
N ASN A 14 -21.25 24.65 -12.19
CA ASN A 14 -20.76 25.86 -11.54
C ASN A 14 -20.94 25.81 -10.04
N GLN A 15 -22.12 25.42 -9.57
CA GLN A 15 -22.42 25.34 -8.14
C GLN A 15 -21.53 24.31 -7.44
N LEU A 16 -21.36 23.12 -8.04
CA LEU A 16 -20.48 22.11 -7.47
C LEU A 16 -19.01 22.54 -7.48
N ALA A 17 -18.58 23.26 -8.52
CA ALA A 17 -17.22 23.80 -8.62
C ALA A 17 -16.96 24.89 -7.57
N GLU A 18 -17.92 25.77 -7.32
CA GLU A 18 -17.83 26.78 -6.28
C GLU A 18 -17.77 26.15 -4.88
N ASN A 19 -18.64 25.16 -4.63
CA ASN A 19 -18.65 24.44 -3.36
C ASN A 19 -17.34 23.70 -3.13
N LEU A 20 -16.80 23.06 -4.17
CA LEU A 20 -15.51 22.39 -4.13
C LEU A 20 -14.36 23.37 -3.86
N ARG A 21 -14.29 24.49 -4.59
CA ARG A 21 -13.27 25.52 -4.35
C ARG A 21 -13.34 26.07 -2.92
N THR A 22 -14.54 26.23 -2.39
CA THR A 22 -14.76 26.68 -1.01
C THR A 22 -14.23 25.65 -0.01
N ALA A 23 -14.58 24.37 -0.18
CA ALA A 23 -14.08 23.27 0.63
C ALA A 23 -12.54 23.17 0.60
N LEU A 24 -11.95 23.21 -0.59
CA LEU A 24 -10.50 23.19 -0.78
C LEU A 24 -9.82 24.37 -0.05
N LYS A 25 -10.38 25.57 -0.16
CA LYS A 25 -9.89 26.76 0.55
C LYS A 25 -9.99 26.62 2.07
N GLN A 26 -11.09 26.09 2.60
CA GLN A 26 -11.26 25.82 4.03
C GLN A 26 -10.23 24.81 4.54
N MET A 27 -9.93 23.79 3.74
CA MET A 27 -8.92 22.76 4.01
C MET A 27 -7.48 23.24 3.75
N LYS A 28 -7.28 24.49 3.26
CA LYS A 28 -5.98 25.05 2.85
C LYS A 28 -5.26 24.21 1.80
N MET A 29 -6.02 23.68 0.85
CA MET A 29 -5.54 22.88 -0.26
C MET A 29 -5.72 23.65 -1.58
N GLU A 30 -4.72 23.62 -2.44
CA GLU A 30 -4.78 24.23 -3.77
C GLU A 30 -4.63 23.14 -4.83
N PHE A 31 -5.75 22.72 -5.39
CA PHE A 31 -5.79 21.72 -6.46
C PHE A 31 -6.53 22.28 -7.68
N PRO A 32 -6.09 21.95 -8.89
CA PRO A 32 -6.79 22.36 -10.10
C PRO A 32 -8.17 21.68 -10.16
N VAL A 33 -9.18 22.46 -10.57
CA VAL A 33 -10.56 22.00 -10.78
C VAL A 33 -10.89 22.16 -12.26
N GLU A 34 -11.01 21.04 -12.95
CA GLU A 34 -11.48 20.95 -14.33
C GLU A 34 -13.00 20.78 -14.34
N MET A 35 -13.65 21.49 -15.26
CA MET A 35 -15.11 21.47 -15.42
C MET A 35 -15.43 20.94 -16.82
N ASP A 36 -16.28 19.93 -16.90
CA ASP A 36 -16.76 19.34 -18.15
C ASP A 36 -18.29 19.33 -18.14
N VAL A 37 -18.88 20.21 -18.94
CA VAL A 37 -20.33 20.24 -19.16
C VAL A 37 -20.61 19.45 -20.43
N SER A 38 -20.90 18.17 -20.25
CA SER A 38 -21.12 17.22 -21.34
C SER A 38 -22.39 16.39 -21.05
N PRO A 39 -23.49 16.68 -21.75
CA PRO A 39 -24.74 15.93 -21.59
C PRO A 39 -24.53 14.43 -21.83
N GLY A 40 -25.02 13.60 -20.90
CA GLY A 40 -24.98 12.14 -21.03
C GLY A 40 -23.61 11.51 -20.73
N ARG A 41 -22.62 12.30 -20.32
CA ARG A 41 -21.30 11.78 -19.95
C ARG A 41 -21.36 10.97 -18.66
N ALA A 42 -22.19 11.38 -17.70
CA ALA A 42 -22.47 10.61 -16.48
C ALA A 42 -23.12 9.25 -16.81
N ALA A 43 -24.05 9.21 -17.77
CA ALA A 43 -24.69 7.97 -18.21
C ALA A 43 -23.69 6.98 -18.84
N THR A 44 -22.67 7.47 -19.55
CA THR A 44 -21.58 6.61 -20.08
C THR A 44 -20.78 5.94 -18.96
N LEU A 45 -20.67 6.61 -17.82
CA LEU A 45 -20.02 6.11 -16.61
C LEU A 45 -20.98 5.30 -15.70
N GLN A 46 -22.24 5.10 -16.11
CA GLN A 46 -23.30 4.44 -15.33
C GLN A 46 -23.53 5.07 -13.95
N VAL A 47 -23.36 6.40 -13.85
CA VAL A 47 -23.58 7.18 -12.63
C VAL A 47 -24.52 8.35 -12.90
N GLU A 48 -25.08 8.92 -11.84
CA GLU A 48 -25.98 10.07 -11.91
C GLU A 48 -25.19 11.39 -11.96
N SER A 49 -25.63 12.35 -12.79
CA SER A 49 -25.09 13.71 -12.82
C SER A 49 -25.64 14.53 -11.63
N PRO A 50 -24.86 15.46 -11.04
CA PRO A 50 -23.47 15.79 -11.34
C PRO A 50 -22.49 14.82 -10.65
N VAL A 51 -21.30 14.69 -11.24
CA VAL A 51 -20.22 13.78 -10.83
C VAL A 51 -19.01 14.59 -10.40
N LEU A 52 -18.45 14.23 -9.24
CA LEU A 52 -17.16 14.70 -8.76
C LEU A 52 -16.15 13.55 -8.88
N ALA A 53 -15.03 13.82 -9.53
CA ALA A 53 -13.95 12.88 -9.74
C ALA A 53 -12.59 13.48 -9.32
N GLU A 54 -11.70 12.62 -8.86
CA GLU A 54 -10.33 12.92 -8.48
C GLU A 54 -9.37 12.09 -9.34
N ASP A 55 -8.47 12.75 -10.07
CA ASP A 55 -7.52 12.12 -11.00
C ASP A 55 -8.18 11.12 -11.98
N GLY A 56 -9.45 11.35 -12.33
CA GLY A 56 -10.24 10.53 -13.26
C GLY A 56 -11.07 9.42 -12.59
N GLN A 57 -10.95 9.25 -11.28
CA GLN A 57 -11.76 8.31 -10.50
C GLN A 57 -12.98 9.02 -9.92
N VAL A 58 -14.17 8.47 -10.13
CA VAL A 58 -15.41 8.99 -9.54
C VAL A 58 -15.36 8.82 -8.02
N ILE A 59 -15.46 9.92 -7.29
CA ILE A 59 -15.51 9.94 -5.82
C ILE A 59 -16.93 10.22 -5.29
N PHE A 60 -17.76 10.90 -6.08
CA PHE A 60 -19.16 11.15 -5.75
C PHE A 60 -20.02 11.41 -7.00
N SER A 61 -21.31 11.10 -6.93
CA SER A 61 -22.27 11.32 -8.02
C SER A 61 -23.71 11.51 -7.51
N GLY A 62 -24.54 12.22 -8.27
CA GLY A 62 -26.01 12.23 -8.13
C GLY A 62 -26.62 13.40 -7.35
N ARG A 63 -25.82 14.32 -6.81
CA ARG A 63 -26.30 15.62 -6.29
C ARG A 63 -25.19 16.65 -6.14
N ILE A 64 -25.58 17.91 -6.00
CA ILE A 64 -24.66 18.99 -5.64
C ILE A 64 -24.40 18.91 -4.14
N LEU A 65 -23.15 18.63 -3.75
CA LEU A 65 -22.71 18.60 -2.37
C LEU A 65 -22.46 20.00 -1.81
N SER A 66 -22.73 20.21 -0.52
CA SER A 66 -22.30 21.43 0.18
C SER A 66 -20.77 21.46 0.39
N PRO A 67 -20.16 22.63 0.66
CA PRO A 67 -18.73 22.71 0.99
C PRO A 67 -18.31 21.82 2.16
N GLU A 68 -19.16 21.70 3.18
CA GLU A 68 -18.92 20.87 4.37
C GLU A 68 -18.95 19.39 4.00
N GLU A 69 -19.93 18.94 3.22
CA GLU A 69 -20.04 17.55 2.76
C GLU A 69 -18.83 17.17 1.88
N ILE A 70 -18.38 18.09 1.02
CA ILE A 70 -17.17 17.88 0.20
C ILE A 70 -15.94 17.75 1.10
N SER A 71 -15.81 18.61 2.10
CA SER A 71 -14.68 18.55 3.03
C SER A 71 -14.63 17.22 3.77
N GLU A 72 -15.77 16.76 4.30
CA GLU A 72 -15.89 15.45 4.95
C GLU A 72 -15.55 14.29 4.01
N LEU A 73 -16.04 14.34 2.76
CA LEU A 73 -15.72 13.36 1.73
C LEU A 73 -14.20 13.29 1.50
N LEU A 74 -13.55 14.43 1.26
CA LEU A 74 -12.11 14.49 1.00
C LEU A 74 -11.28 14.03 2.21
N TYR A 75 -11.68 14.41 3.42
CA TYR A 75 -11.04 13.92 4.66
C TYR A 75 -11.16 12.40 4.80
N SER A 76 -12.33 11.83 4.48
CA SER A 76 -12.57 10.38 4.57
C SER A 76 -11.68 9.60 3.59
N LEU A 77 -11.52 10.12 2.37
CA LEU A 77 -10.67 9.52 1.33
C LEU A 77 -9.19 9.53 1.74
N HIS A 78 -8.68 10.69 2.18
CA HIS A 78 -7.29 10.80 2.64
C HIS A 78 -7.01 9.92 3.86
N ARG A 79 -7.97 9.80 4.78
CA ARG A 79 -7.83 8.92 5.96
C ARG A 79 -7.75 7.45 5.55
N ALA A 80 -8.55 7.02 4.58
CA ALA A 80 -8.52 5.66 4.07
C ALA A 80 -7.16 5.34 3.42
N GLU A 81 -6.61 6.27 2.63
CA GLU A 81 -5.31 6.09 1.99
C GLU A 81 -4.17 5.98 3.03
N ILE A 82 -4.16 6.85 4.04
CA ILE A 82 -3.17 6.80 5.13
C ILE A 82 -3.28 5.48 5.91
N ALA A 83 -4.50 4.99 6.17
CA ALA A 83 -4.70 3.73 6.87
C ALA A 83 -4.18 2.52 6.06
N GLU A 84 -4.38 2.50 4.75
CA GLU A 84 -3.85 1.44 3.88
C GLU A 84 -2.32 1.49 3.77
N LEU A 85 -1.72 2.69 3.68
CA LEU A 85 -0.27 2.87 3.71
C LEU A 85 0.35 2.36 5.03
N GLN A 86 -0.31 2.64 6.16
CA GLN A 86 0.14 2.14 7.47
C GLN A 86 0.08 0.60 7.53
N LYS A 87 -1.02 -0.02 7.08
CA LYS A 87 -1.12 -1.50 7.01
C LYS A 87 -0.07 -2.11 6.08
N ALA A 88 0.25 -1.45 4.97
CA ALA A 88 1.30 -1.90 4.05
C ALA A 88 2.69 -1.83 4.71
N ALA A 89 2.98 -0.74 5.42
CA ALA A 89 4.22 -0.56 6.16
C ALA A 89 4.38 -1.61 7.28
N GLU A 90 3.31 -1.91 8.03
CA GLU A 90 3.32 -2.94 9.06
C GLU A 90 3.54 -4.34 8.49
N ARG A 91 2.90 -4.68 7.37
CA ARG A 91 3.15 -5.94 6.64
C ARG A 91 4.61 -6.07 6.20
N GLY A 92 5.23 -4.98 5.74
CA GLY A 92 6.65 -4.95 5.40
C GLY A 92 7.57 -5.22 6.61
N LYS A 93 7.28 -4.57 7.74
CA LYS A 93 8.04 -4.75 9.00
C LYS A 93 7.91 -6.19 9.54
N GLN A 94 6.72 -6.77 9.44
CA GLN A 94 6.46 -8.15 9.88
C GLN A 94 7.21 -9.18 9.02
N ARG A 95 7.27 -8.99 7.70
CA ARG A 95 8.09 -9.82 6.79
C ARG A 95 9.59 -9.74 7.11
N ALA A 96 10.09 -8.55 7.45
CA ALA A 96 11.49 -8.38 7.84
C ALA A 96 11.81 -9.10 9.16
N HIS A 97 10.91 -9.08 10.14
CA HIS A 97 11.07 -9.85 11.38
C HIS A 97 11.04 -11.36 11.13
N LEU A 98 10.15 -11.85 10.27
CA LEU A 98 10.07 -13.26 9.90
C LEU A 98 11.38 -13.72 9.22
N MET A 99 11.92 -12.93 8.28
CA MET A 99 13.18 -13.20 7.60
C MET A 99 14.38 -13.28 8.56
N LYS A 100 14.44 -12.39 9.58
CA LYS A 100 15.49 -12.45 10.61
C LYS A 100 15.42 -13.75 11.42
N GLY A 101 14.21 -14.18 11.78
CA GLY A 101 13.99 -15.46 12.49
C GLY A 101 14.47 -16.64 11.66
N VAL A 102 14.07 -16.72 10.39
CA VAL A 102 14.50 -17.79 9.47
C VAL A 102 16.02 -17.81 9.31
N PHE A 103 16.66 -16.64 9.14
CA PHE A 103 18.12 -16.56 8.98
C PHE A 103 18.87 -17.04 10.23
N LEU A 104 18.40 -16.67 11.42
CA LEU A 104 18.97 -17.13 12.68
C LEU A 104 18.82 -18.65 12.85
N THR A 105 17.64 -19.19 12.54
CA THR A 105 17.40 -20.64 12.60
C THR A 105 18.29 -21.40 11.61
N LEU A 106 18.44 -20.88 10.39
CA LEU A 106 19.31 -21.49 9.37
C LEU A 106 20.78 -21.47 9.80
N ALA A 107 21.26 -20.34 10.35
CA ALA A 107 22.62 -20.20 10.85
C ALA A 107 22.92 -21.20 11.99
N VAL A 108 21.99 -21.37 12.94
CA VAL A 108 22.14 -22.36 14.03
C VAL A 108 22.21 -23.79 13.48
N LEU A 109 21.33 -24.14 12.52
CA LEU A 109 21.36 -25.45 11.85
C LEU A 109 22.69 -25.72 11.14
N CYS A 110 23.23 -24.72 10.42
CA CYS A 110 24.53 -24.83 9.77
C CYS A 110 25.67 -25.09 10.77
N CYS A 111 25.68 -24.39 11.91
CA CYS A 111 26.68 -24.60 12.96
C CYS A 111 26.61 -26.02 13.54
N ILE A 112 25.41 -26.51 13.85
CA ILE A 112 25.21 -27.88 14.37
C ILE A 112 25.71 -28.91 13.35
N PHE A 113 25.41 -28.71 12.07
CA PHE A 113 25.84 -29.62 11.01
C PHE A 113 27.37 -29.64 10.86
N ALA A 114 28.03 -28.47 10.88
CA ALA A 114 29.49 -28.36 10.81
C ALA A 114 30.17 -29.07 11.97
N ILE A 115 29.72 -28.81 13.22
CA ILE A 115 30.23 -29.47 14.42
C ILE A 115 30.03 -30.99 14.33
N GLY A 116 28.84 -31.45 13.90
CA GLY A 116 28.55 -32.86 13.74
C GLY A 116 29.40 -33.55 12.67
N ASN A 117 29.81 -32.82 11.63
CA ASN A 117 30.70 -33.34 10.60
C ASN A 117 32.14 -33.43 11.11
N GLU A 118 32.62 -32.42 11.83
CA GLU A 118 33.94 -32.41 12.43
C GLU A 118 34.12 -33.53 13.48
N ILE A 119 33.11 -33.77 14.33
CA ILE A 119 33.13 -34.89 15.29
C ILE A 119 33.18 -36.24 14.56
N ARG A 120 32.42 -36.41 13.48
CA ARG A 120 32.45 -37.64 12.67
C ARG A 120 33.81 -37.86 12.03
N GLN A 121 34.42 -36.80 11.53
CA GLN A 121 35.75 -36.86 10.91
C GLN A 121 36.83 -37.25 11.94
N ARG A 122 36.84 -36.61 13.12
CA ARG A 122 37.76 -36.97 14.21
C ARG A 122 37.56 -38.41 14.69
N ARG A 123 36.33 -38.92 14.76
CA ARG A 123 36.06 -40.33 15.10
C ARG A 123 36.56 -41.29 14.02
N ALA A 124 36.42 -40.93 12.75
CA ALA A 124 36.91 -41.74 11.64
C ALA A 124 38.45 -41.78 11.62
N GLU A 125 39.11 -40.67 11.93
CA GLU A 125 40.57 -40.59 12.07
C GLU A 125 41.07 -41.44 13.26
N ALA A 126 40.45 -41.30 14.44
CA ALA A 126 40.79 -42.10 15.61
C ALA A 126 40.60 -43.62 15.38
N ALA A 127 39.56 -44.01 14.65
CA ALA A 127 39.32 -45.41 14.28
C ALA A 127 40.39 -45.95 13.31
N ARG A 128 40.90 -45.12 12.39
CA ARG A 128 42.00 -45.49 11.48
C ARG A 128 43.32 -45.65 12.22
N ASP A 129 43.64 -44.76 13.15
CA ASP A 129 44.86 -44.87 13.96
C ASP A 129 44.83 -46.07 14.89
N ALA A 130 43.67 -46.41 15.47
CA ALA A 130 43.49 -47.63 16.26
C ALA A 130 43.64 -48.92 15.44
N ALA A 131 43.40 -48.87 14.13
CA ALA A 131 43.53 -49.99 13.21
C ALA A 131 44.92 -50.09 12.56
N ARG A 132 45.87 -49.18 12.84
CA ARG A 132 47.24 -49.28 12.33
C ARG A 132 48.00 -50.40 13.04
N PRO A 133 48.52 -51.41 12.33
CA PRO A 133 49.33 -52.44 12.96
C PRO A 133 50.62 -51.80 13.50
N LEU A 134 50.95 -52.10 14.76
CA LEU A 134 52.22 -51.77 15.39
C LEU A 134 53.35 -52.42 14.60
N VAL A 135 54.01 -51.65 13.74
CA VAL A 135 55.30 -52.03 13.16
C VAL A 135 56.33 -51.85 14.27
N LEU A 136 56.52 -52.89 15.06
CA LEU A 136 57.64 -53.04 15.99
C LEU A 136 58.90 -53.26 15.14
N HIS A 137 59.75 -52.25 15.07
CA HIS A 137 61.12 -52.35 14.57
C HIS A 137 62.07 -52.70 15.71
#